data_AF-A0A2E8K231-F1
#
_entry.id   AF-A0A2E8K231-F1
#
_cell.length_a   1.000
_cell.length_b   1.000
_cell.length_c   1.000
_cell.angle_alpha   90.00
_cell.angle_beta   90.00
_cell.angle_gamma   90.00
#
_symmetry.space_group_name_H-M   'P 1'
#
loop_
_entity.id
_entity.type
_entity.pdbx_description
1 polymer ?
#
loop_
_entity_poly.entity_id
_entity_poly.type
_entity_poly.pdbx_seq_one_letter_code
_entity_poly.pdbx_strand_id
1 'polypeptide(L)'
;MAVVFTQGQTLARGDLDIYLSNADGNPTNAFSISYAVYYVDPTTTAEVLIGSATRTPVNPTVGEYYASLQVPSSAAPGDYRIRWRFRETATSAEEGAVQEFGVVSSAVETEANPYSDCLTDLIRKMRFLTRDNNPDRNYRFMPPEGEGTVGCYNQVFGYIWTDEEFAEYLEIALWKWNMHPPSTEEIKNIEMLCQQKPSWKAALLWGALVNAAQALVYNWIANEFDYSIGGISLSIEKSGKYEGMKQNAEDQWDKLTEAKSRTVHYMRGLAQPRFGRGVRSAFGPYVGRGVLSPRSFV
;
A
#
# COMPACT_ATOMS: atom_id res chain seq x y z
N MET A 1 32.51 -0.24 -2.41
CA MET A 1 31.22 -0.25 -1.68
C MET A 1 31.37 -1.25 -0.55
N ALA A 2 31.24 -0.82 0.70
CA ALA A 2 31.37 -1.71 1.86
C ALA A 2 30.10 -2.59 1.98
N VAL A 3 30.26 -3.84 2.37
CA VAL A 3 29.14 -4.77 2.62
C VAL A 3 28.41 -4.33 3.89
N VAL A 4 27.08 -4.43 3.94
CA VAL A 4 26.26 -3.96 5.08
C VAL A 4 25.47 -5.13 5.67
N PHE A 5 25.46 -5.25 7.00
CA PHE A 5 24.76 -6.28 7.75
C PHE A 5 23.79 -5.68 8.77
N THR A 6 22.76 -6.44 9.15
CA THR A 6 21.80 -6.02 10.17
C THR A 6 22.19 -6.53 11.56
N GLN A 7 21.80 -5.79 12.61
CA GLN A 7 21.90 -6.27 13.99
C GLN A 7 21.20 -7.63 14.15
N GLY A 8 21.87 -8.57 14.82
CA GLY A 8 21.34 -9.94 15.04
C GLY A 8 21.58 -10.91 13.89
N GLN A 9 22.02 -10.42 12.71
CA GLN A 9 22.34 -11.27 11.56
C GLN A 9 23.50 -12.21 11.87
N THR A 10 23.36 -13.47 11.46
CA THR A 10 24.46 -14.44 11.51
C THR A 10 25.21 -14.40 10.19
N LEU A 11 26.50 -14.08 10.24
CA LEU A 11 27.38 -14.02 9.09
C LEU A 11 27.87 -15.42 8.72
N ALA A 12 27.77 -15.75 7.44
CA ALA A 12 28.10 -17.04 6.86
C ALA A 12 29.09 -16.89 5.69
N ARG A 13 29.33 -17.99 4.99
CA ARG A 13 30.17 -18.03 3.79
C ARG A 13 29.60 -17.07 2.73
N GLY A 14 30.45 -16.21 2.17
CA GLY A 14 30.07 -15.19 1.19
C GLY A 14 29.81 -13.79 1.75
N ASP A 15 29.84 -13.62 3.09
CA ASP A 15 29.67 -12.33 3.73
C ASP A 15 31.02 -11.62 3.98
N LEU A 16 31.82 -12.17 4.90
CA LEU A 16 33.15 -11.66 5.26
C LEU A 16 34.19 -12.75 4.99
N ASP A 17 34.62 -12.82 3.73
CA ASP A 17 35.54 -13.81 3.20
C ASP A 17 36.91 -13.21 2.85
N ILE A 18 37.93 -14.07 2.91
CA ILE A 18 39.28 -13.80 2.40
C ILE A 18 39.76 -15.00 1.60
N TYR A 19 40.34 -14.70 0.44
CA TYR A 19 40.91 -15.70 -0.46
C TYR A 19 42.43 -15.53 -0.48
N LEU A 20 43.15 -16.63 -0.28
CA LEU A 20 44.60 -16.69 -0.29
C LEU A 20 45.08 -17.52 -1.49
N SER A 21 45.97 -16.93 -2.27
CA SER A 21 46.63 -17.58 -3.41
C SER A 21 48.14 -17.43 -3.32
N ASN A 22 48.86 -18.42 -3.84
CA ASN A 22 50.32 -18.34 -3.98
C ASN A 22 50.72 -17.41 -5.13
N ALA A 23 52.03 -17.24 -5.35
CA ALA A 23 52.56 -16.40 -6.42
C ALA A 23 52.15 -16.83 -7.83
N ASP A 24 51.80 -18.11 -8.03
CA ASP A 24 51.32 -18.66 -9.31
C ASP A 24 49.80 -18.49 -9.49
N GLY A 25 49.11 -17.86 -8.54
CA GLY A 25 47.66 -17.67 -8.54
C GLY A 25 46.85 -18.91 -8.11
N ASN A 26 47.51 -19.96 -7.62
CA ASN A 26 46.84 -21.15 -7.11
C ASN A 26 46.36 -20.92 -5.67
N PRO A 27 45.12 -21.31 -5.32
CA PRO A 27 44.61 -21.18 -3.96
C PRO A 27 45.44 -22.01 -2.98
N THR A 28 45.83 -21.41 -1.85
CA THR A 28 46.67 -22.06 -0.84
C THR A 28 46.20 -21.71 0.56
N ASN A 29 46.28 -22.67 1.48
CA ASN A 29 45.95 -22.46 2.88
C ASN A 29 47.10 -21.77 3.61
N ALA A 30 46.77 -20.84 4.51
CA ALA A 30 47.74 -20.27 5.44
C ALA A 30 48.16 -21.31 6.49
N PHE A 31 49.42 -21.23 6.92
CA PHE A 31 49.93 -21.98 8.08
C PHE A 31 49.17 -21.61 9.36
N SER A 32 48.89 -20.31 9.55
CA SER A 32 48.05 -19.81 10.63
C SER A 32 47.26 -18.60 10.15
N ILE A 33 45.98 -18.50 10.49
CA ILE A 33 45.15 -17.33 10.19
C ILE A 33 44.25 -17.01 11.39
N SER A 34 44.09 -15.73 11.67
CA SER A 34 43.18 -15.22 12.68
C SER A 34 42.57 -13.89 12.23
N TYR A 35 41.47 -13.49 12.86
CA TYR A 35 40.86 -12.18 12.61
C TYR A 35 40.44 -11.48 13.90
N ALA A 36 40.34 -10.16 13.81
CA ALA A 36 39.80 -9.28 14.84
C ALA A 36 38.79 -8.32 14.21
N VAL A 37 37.75 -7.97 14.97
CA VAL A 37 36.69 -7.04 14.52
C VAL A 37 36.77 -5.77 15.35
N TYR A 38 36.66 -4.63 14.67
CA TYR A 38 36.75 -3.30 15.25
C TYR A 38 35.51 -2.49 14.88
N TYR A 39 34.98 -1.76 15.87
CA TYR A 39 34.04 -0.67 15.63
C TYR A 39 34.83 0.61 15.38
N VAL A 40 34.45 1.37 14.36
CA VAL A 40 35.05 2.69 14.10
C VAL A 40 34.16 3.74 14.75
N ASP A 41 34.66 4.40 15.78
CA ASP A 41 33.91 5.49 16.43
C ASP A 41 33.72 6.65 15.43
N PRO A 42 32.48 7.05 15.12
CA PRO A 42 32.21 8.10 14.13
C PRO A 42 32.76 9.47 14.55
N THR A 43 33.01 9.70 15.84
CA THR A 43 33.47 11.00 16.36
C THR A 43 34.99 11.10 16.35
N THR A 44 35.66 10.04 16.81
CA THR A 44 37.11 10.05 17.01
C THR A 44 37.86 9.34 15.89
N THR A 45 37.16 8.60 15.03
CA THR A 45 37.71 7.67 14.01
C THR A 45 38.63 6.59 14.59
N ALA A 46 38.63 6.42 15.92
CA ALA A 46 39.40 5.41 16.61
C ALA A 46 38.76 4.02 16.44
N GLU A 47 39.61 3.00 16.29
CA GLU A 47 39.18 1.60 16.22
C GLU A 47 39.07 1.00 17.62
N VAL A 48 37.86 0.58 17.99
CA VAL A 48 37.56 -0.09 19.25
C VAL A 48 37.43 -1.59 19.00
N LEU A 49 38.32 -2.39 19.61
CA LEU A 49 38.30 -3.85 19.48
C LEU A 49 37.01 -4.44 20.07
N ILE A 50 36.35 -5.31 19.31
CA ILE A 50 35.13 -6.00 19.73
C ILE A 50 35.43 -7.48 19.98
N GLY A 51 35.43 -7.87 21.26
CA GLY A 51 35.69 -9.24 21.70
C GLY A 51 37.17 -9.64 21.58
N SER A 52 37.44 -10.88 21.15
CA SER A 52 38.81 -11.39 21.06
C SER A 52 39.58 -10.78 19.88
N ALA A 53 40.85 -10.44 20.11
CA ALA A 53 41.80 -10.01 19.08
C ALA A 53 42.29 -11.16 18.18
N THR A 54 42.05 -12.41 18.57
CA THR A 54 42.51 -13.61 17.87
C THR A 54 41.37 -14.61 17.75
N ARG A 55 40.49 -14.41 16.77
CA ARG A 55 39.43 -15.37 16.41
C ARG A 55 39.90 -16.28 15.29
N THR A 56 39.47 -17.54 15.34
CA THR A 56 39.76 -18.54 14.30
C THR A 56 38.66 -18.53 13.24
N PRO A 57 38.98 -18.27 11.96
CA PRO A 57 37.99 -18.33 10.89
C PRO A 57 37.67 -19.78 10.51
N VAL A 58 36.58 -19.94 9.76
CA VAL A 58 36.19 -21.22 9.19
C VAL A 58 36.84 -21.38 7.81
N ASN A 59 37.38 -22.56 7.53
CA ASN A 59 37.99 -22.91 6.24
C ASN A 59 37.10 -23.96 5.54
N PRO A 60 36.22 -23.55 4.60
CA PRO A 60 35.38 -24.49 3.86
C PRO A 60 36.12 -25.17 2.70
N THR A 61 37.10 -24.49 2.11
CA THR A 61 37.78 -24.88 0.86
C THR A 61 39.21 -24.36 0.86
N VAL A 62 40.11 -25.04 0.14
CA VAL A 62 41.53 -24.63 0.07
C VAL A 62 41.64 -23.19 -0.43
N GLY A 63 42.37 -22.37 0.33
CA GLY A 63 42.58 -20.95 0.04
C GLY A 63 41.41 -20.04 0.37
N GLU A 64 40.33 -20.54 0.97
CA GLU A 64 39.16 -19.74 1.36
C GLU A 64 38.95 -19.77 2.87
N TYR A 65 38.73 -18.59 3.45
CA TYR A 65 38.38 -18.44 4.85
C TYR A 65 37.26 -17.42 5.01
N TYR A 66 36.36 -17.65 5.97
CA TYR A 66 35.33 -16.67 6.31
C TYR A 66 35.14 -16.53 7.81
N ALA A 67 34.65 -15.35 8.23
CA ALA A 67 34.38 -15.03 9.61
C ALA A 67 32.95 -15.43 9.98
N SER A 68 32.79 -16.58 10.66
CA SER A 68 31.50 -16.96 11.24
C SER A 68 31.30 -16.22 12.55
N LEU A 69 30.40 -15.24 12.56
CA LEU A 69 30.01 -14.50 13.75
C LEU A 69 28.56 -14.06 13.66
N GLN A 70 27.90 -13.93 14.81
CA GLN A 70 26.62 -13.25 14.89
C GLN A 70 26.87 -11.80 15.27
N VAL A 71 26.34 -10.86 14.47
CA VAL A 71 26.34 -9.44 14.84
C VAL A 71 25.47 -9.30 16.09
N PRO A 72 25.99 -8.81 17.22
CA PRO A 72 25.18 -8.64 18.43
C PRO A 72 23.95 -7.78 18.14
N SER A 73 22.78 -8.15 18.68
CA SER A 73 21.57 -7.33 18.56
C SER A 73 21.74 -5.94 19.19
N SER A 74 22.64 -5.82 20.16
CA SER A 74 23.03 -4.55 20.80
C SER A 74 24.19 -3.82 20.12
N ALA A 75 24.67 -4.28 18.96
CA ALA A 75 25.78 -3.63 18.25
C ALA A 75 25.37 -2.23 17.78
N ALA A 76 26.20 -1.22 18.02
CA ALA A 76 25.90 0.15 17.58
C ALA A 76 25.89 0.21 16.03
N PRO A 77 24.89 0.83 15.38
CA PRO A 77 24.95 1.06 13.95
C PRO A 77 26.16 1.94 13.58
N GLY A 78 26.80 1.66 12.45
CA GLY A 78 27.96 2.41 11.97
C GLY A 78 28.94 1.57 11.17
N ASP A 79 30.16 2.08 11.04
CA ASP A 79 31.23 1.46 10.27
C ASP A 79 32.09 0.54 11.15
N TYR A 80 32.44 -0.60 10.58
CA TYR A 80 33.21 -1.65 11.21
C TYR A 80 34.34 -2.11 10.28
N ARG A 81 35.38 -2.68 10.88
CA ARG A 81 36.51 -3.24 10.17
C ARG A 81 36.84 -4.62 10.68
N ILE A 82 37.09 -5.55 9.77
CA ILE A 82 37.71 -6.84 10.09
C ILE A 82 39.17 -6.79 9.65
N ARG A 83 40.07 -7.13 10.57
CA ARG A 83 41.51 -7.25 10.30
C ARG A 83 41.88 -8.72 10.33
N TRP A 84 42.31 -9.22 9.18
CA TRP A 84 42.86 -10.55 9.00
C TRP A 84 44.36 -10.52 9.28
N ARG A 85 44.87 -11.56 9.93
CA ARG A 85 46.30 -11.77 10.15
C ARG A 85 46.65 -13.21 9.83
N PHE A 86 47.61 -13.42 8.95
CA PHE A 86 47.97 -14.75 8.49
C PHE A 86 49.47 -14.91 8.24
N ARG A 87 49.92 -16.17 8.21
CA ARG A 87 51.29 -16.58 7.89
C ARG A 87 51.25 -17.69 6.85
N GLU A 88 52.12 -17.59 5.84
CA GLU A 88 52.27 -18.60 4.80
C GLU A 88 52.98 -19.85 5.33
N THR A 89 54.05 -19.68 6.12
CA THR A 89 54.84 -20.78 6.71
C THR A 89 55.15 -20.51 8.19
N ALA A 90 55.70 -21.50 8.91
CA ALA A 90 56.08 -21.34 10.32
C ALA A 90 57.13 -20.25 10.55
N THR A 91 57.93 -19.93 9.52
CA THR A 91 59.01 -18.94 9.57
C THR A 91 58.70 -17.66 8.81
N SER A 92 57.56 -17.57 8.10
CA SER A 92 57.21 -16.36 7.36
C SER A 92 56.81 -15.23 8.30
N ALA A 93 56.94 -13.99 7.82
CA ALA A 93 56.37 -12.84 8.49
C ALA A 93 54.83 -12.97 8.56
N GLU A 94 54.24 -12.25 9.52
CA GLU A 94 52.79 -12.14 9.63
C GLU A 94 52.30 -11.00 8.74
N GLU A 95 51.41 -11.34 7.83
CA GLU A 95 50.76 -10.40 6.91
C GLU A 95 49.33 -10.14 7.37
N GLY A 96 48.74 -9.05 6.89
CA GLY A 96 47.36 -8.73 7.23
C GLY A 96 46.61 -7.96 6.17
N ALA A 97 45.29 -8.16 6.16
CA ALA A 97 44.35 -7.48 5.27
C ALA A 97 43.24 -6.84 6.09
N VAL A 98 42.73 -5.70 5.63
CA VAL A 98 41.63 -4.98 6.27
C VAL A 98 40.46 -4.92 5.30
N GLN A 99 39.28 -5.29 5.79
CA GLN A 99 38.03 -5.19 5.05
C GLN A 99 37.03 -4.37 5.87
N GLU A 100 36.32 -3.46 5.21
CA GLU A 100 35.35 -2.55 5.82
C GLU A 100 33.93 -3.06 5.58
N PHE A 101 33.08 -2.98 6.60
CA PHE A 101 31.67 -3.33 6.52
C PHE A 101 30.82 -2.42 7.42
N GLY A 102 29.54 -2.27 7.11
CA GLY A 102 28.59 -1.50 7.91
C GLY A 102 27.68 -2.39 8.73
N VAL A 103 27.27 -1.94 9.91
CA VAL A 103 26.14 -2.51 10.65
C VAL A 103 25.01 -1.49 10.70
N VAL A 104 23.81 -1.89 10.31
CA VAL A 104 22.60 -1.06 10.41
C VAL A 104 21.68 -1.61 11.49
N SER A 105 20.88 -0.72 12.09
CA SER A 105 19.84 -1.13 13.02
C SER A 105 18.91 -2.11 12.32
N SER A 106 18.53 -3.19 13.01
CA SER A 106 17.41 -4.00 12.53
C SER A 106 16.20 -3.07 12.50
N ALA A 107 15.78 -2.66 11.31
CA ALA A 107 14.53 -1.94 11.18
C ALA A 107 13.47 -2.89 11.73
N VAL A 108 12.94 -2.57 12.91
CA VAL A 108 11.61 -3.04 13.27
C VAL A 108 10.73 -2.32 12.26
N GLU A 109 10.48 -2.97 11.13
CA GLU A 109 9.31 -2.69 10.30
C GLU A 109 8.10 -3.07 11.16
N THR A 110 7.81 -2.28 12.18
CA THR A 110 6.42 -1.89 12.37
C THR A 110 6.11 -1.08 11.13
N GLU A 111 5.64 -1.75 10.08
CA GLU A 111 4.79 -1.09 9.09
C GLU A 111 3.67 -0.44 9.91
N ALA A 112 3.88 0.81 10.29
CA ALA A 112 2.80 1.63 10.78
C ALA A 112 1.83 1.67 9.59
N ASN A 113 0.67 1.05 9.76
CA ASN A 113 -0.37 1.07 8.74
C ASN A 113 -0.52 2.53 8.28
N PRO A 114 -0.21 2.84 7.00
CA PRO A 114 -0.17 4.22 6.53
C PRO A 114 -1.58 4.84 6.55
N TYR A 115 -2.61 4.01 6.71
CA TYR A 115 -4.00 4.41 6.74
C TYR A 115 -4.51 4.57 8.18
N SER A 116 -5.42 5.52 8.35
CA SER A 116 -6.12 5.68 9.62
C SER A 116 -7.03 4.48 9.93
N ASP A 117 -7.43 4.34 11.20
CA ASP A 117 -8.31 3.25 11.64
C ASP A 117 -9.63 3.21 10.86
N CYS A 118 -10.19 4.39 10.55
CA CYS A 118 -11.44 4.44 9.79
C CYS A 118 -11.25 3.98 8.35
N LEU A 119 -10.18 4.44 7.69
CA LEU A 119 -9.88 4.04 6.32
C LEU A 119 -9.58 2.54 6.25
N THR A 120 -8.84 2.01 7.23
CA THR A 120 -8.57 0.58 7.36
C THR A 120 -9.85 -0.26 7.52
N ASP A 121 -10.81 0.21 8.33
CA ASP A 121 -12.12 -0.46 8.47
C ASP A 121 -12.93 -0.41 7.16
N LEU A 122 -12.86 0.69 6.41
CA LEU A 122 -13.53 0.80 5.10
C LEU A 122 -12.89 -0.10 4.05
N ILE A 123 -11.55 -0.16 3.98
CA ILE A 123 -10.82 -1.07 3.09
C ILE A 123 -11.18 -2.52 3.43
N ARG A 124 -11.19 -2.89 4.72
CA ARG A 124 -11.63 -4.21 5.17
C ARG A 124 -13.06 -4.52 4.69
N LYS A 125 -13.99 -3.57 4.81
CA LYS A 125 -15.37 -3.74 4.32
C LYS A 125 -15.43 -3.85 2.80
N MET A 126 -14.62 -3.10 2.06
CA MET A 126 -14.50 -3.23 0.61
C MET A 126 -14.08 -4.65 0.23
N ARG A 127 -13.05 -5.20 0.87
CA ARG A 127 -12.61 -6.60 0.67
C ARG A 127 -13.73 -7.61 0.88
N PHE A 128 -14.56 -7.41 1.91
CA PHE A 128 -15.74 -8.26 2.12
C PHE A 128 -16.82 -8.05 1.05
N LEU A 129 -17.08 -6.81 0.65
CA LEU A 129 -18.10 -6.44 -0.33
C LEU A 129 -17.77 -7.03 -1.71
N THR A 130 -16.51 -6.95 -2.12
CA THR A 130 -16.02 -7.47 -3.40
C THR A 130 -15.72 -8.97 -3.37
N ARG A 131 -15.81 -9.62 -2.20
CA ARG A 131 -15.40 -11.03 -2.00
C ARG A 131 -13.97 -11.28 -2.46
N ASP A 132 -13.09 -10.31 -2.22
CA ASP A 132 -11.71 -10.34 -2.66
C ASP A 132 -10.87 -11.45 -1.97
N ASN A 133 -11.37 -11.97 -0.85
CA ASN A 133 -10.82 -13.17 -0.21
C ASN A 133 -11.27 -14.43 -0.97
N ASN A 134 -10.73 -14.67 -2.17
CA ASN A 134 -11.01 -15.90 -2.91
C ASN A 134 -9.80 -16.87 -2.91
N PRO A 135 -9.84 -17.97 -2.13
CA PRO A 135 -8.76 -18.97 -2.11
C PRO A 135 -8.64 -19.78 -3.42
N ASP A 136 -9.68 -19.81 -4.27
CA ASP A 136 -9.69 -20.58 -5.52
C ASP A 136 -9.02 -19.85 -6.70
N ARG A 137 -8.52 -18.62 -6.51
CA ARG A 137 -7.76 -17.88 -7.54
C ARG A 137 -6.50 -18.65 -7.99
N ASN A 138 -5.90 -19.45 -7.09
CA ASN A 138 -4.69 -20.23 -7.38
C ASN A 138 -4.98 -21.55 -8.12
N TYR A 139 -6.25 -21.87 -8.40
CA TYR A 139 -6.64 -23.04 -9.19
C TYR A 139 -7.16 -22.65 -10.57
N ARG A 140 -6.31 -22.00 -11.38
CA ARG A 140 -6.51 -21.88 -12.83
C ARG A 140 -5.36 -22.49 -13.60
N PHE A 141 -5.69 -23.32 -14.59
CA PHE A 141 -4.84 -23.74 -15.71
C PHE A 141 -4.31 -22.51 -16.46
N MET A 142 -3.32 -21.85 -15.87
CA MET A 142 -2.45 -20.85 -16.48
C MET A 142 -1.04 -21.44 -16.35
N PRO A 143 -0.19 -21.40 -17.39
CA PRO A 143 1.17 -21.90 -17.27
C PRO A 143 1.85 -21.16 -16.12
N PRO A 144 2.56 -21.86 -15.21
CA PRO A 144 3.12 -21.24 -14.03
C PRO A 144 4.15 -20.19 -14.45
N GLU A 145 3.92 -18.93 -14.07
CA GLU A 145 5.02 -17.98 -13.96
C GLU A 145 5.89 -18.40 -12.77
N GLY A 146 7.21 -18.38 -12.95
CA GLY A 146 8.16 -18.84 -11.94
C GLY A 146 8.07 -18.00 -10.67
N GLU A 147 8.10 -18.67 -9.51
CA GLU A 147 8.14 -18.05 -8.19
C GLU A 147 9.27 -17.02 -8.10
N GLY A 148 8.92 -15.78 -7.74
CA GLY A 148 9.87 -14.73 -7.37
C GLY A 148 9.90 -14.56 -5.86
N THR A 149 11.06 -14.76 -5.23
CA THR A 149 11.29 -14.46 -3.81
C THR A 149 11.65 -12.99 -3.60
N VAL A 150 10.83 -12.26 -2.84
CA VAL A 150 11.17 -10.94 -2.27
C VAL A 150 11.06 -11.03 -0.75
N GLY A 151 12.21 -10.98 -0.05
CA GLY A 151 12.32 -10.44 1.31
C GLY A 151 11.43 -10.99 2.43
N CYS A 152 11.31 -12.31 2.59
CA CYS A 152 10.88 -12.98 3.85
C CYS A 152 9.52 -12.61 4.48
N TYR A 153 8.68 -11.81 3.84
CA TYR A 153 7.28 -11.65 4.21
C TYR A 153 6.40 -12.43 3.24
N ASN A 154 5.43 -13.18 3.78
CA ASN A 154 4.30 -13.66 3.00
C ASN A 154 3.51 -12.44 2.52
N GLN A 155 3.88 -11.86 1.37
CA GLN A 155 2.93 -11.06 0.63
C GLN A 155 1.75 -11.98 0.37
N VAL A 156 0.57 -11.59 0.83
CA VAL A 156 -0.65 -12.39 0.61
C VAL A 156 -0.91 -12.43 -0.89
N PHE A 157 -0.43 -13.47 -1.55
CA PHE A 157 -0.95 -13.95 -2.81
C PHE A 157 -2.47 -14.09 -2.65
N GLY A 158 -3.28 -13.32 -3.38
CA GLY A 158 -4.72 -13.60 -3.44
C GLY A 158 -5.68 -12.48 -3.79
N TYR A 159 -5.32 -11.19 -3.69
CA TYR A 159 -6.30 -10.09 -3.88
C TYR A 159 -6.30 -9.52 -5.30
N ILE A 160 -7.48 -9.33 -5.88
CA ILE A 160 -7.69 -8.63 -7.16
C ILE A 160 -7.29 -7.16 -7.02
N TRP A 161 -7.49 -6.58 -5.83
CA TRP A 161 -7.14 -5.18 -5.55
C TRP A 161 -6.19 -5.04 -4.35
N THR A 162 -5.26 -4.10 -4.46
CA THR A 162 -4.39 -3.70 -3.35
C THR A 162 -5.13 -2.80 -2.35
N ASP A 163 -4.60 -2.69 -1.11
CA ASP A 163 -5.17 -1.75 -0.13
C ASP A 163 -5.05 -0.29 -0.61
N GLU A 164 -3.97 0.02 -1.35
CA GLU A 164 -3.74 1.33 -1.97
C GLU A 164 -4.81 1.66 -3.02
N GLU A 165 -5.14 0.72 -3.91
CA GLU A 165 -6.20 0.89 -4.90
C GLU A 165 -7.55 1.15 -4.21
N PHE A 166 -7.88 0.40 -3.16
CA PHE A 166 -9.12 0.64 -2.42
C PHE A 166 -9.14 1.99 -1.70
N ALA A 167 -8.01 2.45 -1.15
CA ALA A 167 -7.90 3.77 -0.55
C ALA A 167 -8.22 4.86 -1.57
N GLU A 168 -7.59 4.81 -2.75
CA GLU A 168 -7.81 5.75 -3.85
C GLU A 168 -9.27 5.74 -4.33
N TYR A 169 -9.87 4.56 -4.51
CA TYR A 169 -11.27 4.47 -4.94
C TYR A 169 -12.25 5.05 -3.91
N LEU A 170 -11.95 4.90 -2.62
CA LEU A 170 -12.72 5.52 -1.53
C LEU A 170 -12.56 7.05 -1.52
N GLU A 171 -11.37 7.58 -1.80
CA GLU A 171 -11.14 9.02 -1.91
C GLU A 171 -11.85 9.65 -3.12
N ILE A 172 -11.76 9.01 -4.28
CA ILE A 172 -12.52 9.44 -5.48
C ILE A 172 -14.02 9.40 -5.20
N ALA A 173 -14.51 8.38 -4.50
CA ALA A 173 -15.89 8.28 -4.08
C ALA A 173 -16.27 9.45 -3.16
N LEU A 174 -15.42 9.84 -2.21
CA LEU A 174 -15.65 11.00 -1.35
C LEU A 174 -15.74 12.30 -2.15
N TRP A 175 -14.84 12.54 -3.10
CA TRP A 175 -14.88 13.73 -3.95
C TRP A 175 -16.17 13.81 -4.76
N LYS A 176 -16.58 12.70 -5.40
CA LYS A 176 -17.85 12.61 -6.12
C LYS A 176 -19.03 12.84 -5.19
N TRP A 177 -19.03 12.21 -4.01
CA TRP A 177 -20.07 12.37 -3.00
C TRP A 177 -20.23 13.83 -2.57
N ASN A 178 -19.12 14.55 -2.35
CA ASN A 178 -19.12 15.95 -1.97
C ASN A 178 -19.65 16.88 -3.06
N MET A 179 -19.46 16.52 -4.34
CA MET A 179 -20.01 17.27 -5.48
C MET A 179 -21.53 17.18 -5.56
N HIS A 180 -22.15 16.09 -5.08
CA HIS A 180 -23.61 15.96 -5.09
C HIS A 180 -24.28 16.88 -4.06
N PRO A 181 -25.43 17.49 -4.39
CA PRO A 181 -26.15 18.38 -3.47
C PRO A 181 -26.67 17.64 -2.22
N PRO A 182 -26.62 18.26 -1.02
CA PRO A 182 -25.96 19.53 -0.73
C PRO A 182 -24.43 19.38 -0.84
N SER A 183 -23.78 20.40 -1.41
CA SER A 183 -22.31 20.41 -1.50
C SER A 183 -21.72 20.33 -0.08
N THR A 184 -20.79 19.40 0.11
CA THR A 184 -20.12 19.14 1.39
C THR A 184 -18.60 19.21 1.26
N GLU A 185 -18.11 20.25 0.58
CA GLU A 185 -16.69 20.53 0.36
C GLU A 185 -15.87 20.68 1.67
N GLU A 186 -16.53 20.94 2.80
CA GLU A 186 -15.89 21.00 4.11
C GLU A 186 -15.29 19.65 4.55
N ILE A 187 -15.82 18.53 4.05
CA ILE A 187 -15.35 17.18 4.36
C ILE A 187 -14.21 16.82 3.39
N LYS A 188 -12.98 17.19 3.76
CA LYS A 188 -11.81 17.08 2.86
C LYS A 188 -11.20 15.69 2.78
N ASN A 189 -11.37 14.87 3.81
CA ASN A 189 -10.80 13.52 3.87
C ASN A 189 -11.78 12.53 4.52
N ILE A 190 -11.45 11.24 4.38
CA ILE A 190 -12.28 10.14 4.88
C ILE A 190 -12.37 10.18 6.42
N GLU A 191 -11.28 10.57 7.11
CA GLU A 191 -11.24 10.75 8.56
C GLU A 191 -12.35 11.71 9.05
N MET A 192 -12.44 12.89 8.43
CA MET A 192 -13.45 13.90 8.74
C MET A 192 -14.85 13.39 8.45
N LEU A 193 -15.05 12.63 7.36
CA LEU A 193 -16.34 12.01 7.07
C LEU A 193 -16.73 11.04 8.19
N CYS A 194 -15.79 10.22 8.65
CA CYS A 194 -16.04 9.24 9.71
C CYS A 194 -16.44 9.89 11.03
N GLN A 195 -15.86 11.06 11.35
CA GLN A 195 -16.16 11.80 12.57
C GLN A 195 -17.47 12.59 12.47
N GLN A 196 -17.70 13.29 11.35
CA GLN A 196 -18.83 14.21 11.22
C GLN A 196 -20.11 13.55 10.69
N LYS A 197 -19.98 12.60 9.76
CA LYS A 197 -21.10 11.94 9.05
C LYS A 197 -20.84 10.43 8.86
N PRO A 198 -20.73 9.64 9.96
CA PRO A 198 -20.43 8.21 9.87
C PRO A 198 -21.47 7.40 9.09
N SER A 199 -22.72 7.88 8.98
CA SER A 199 -23.76 7.22 8.18
C SER A 199 -23.46 7.21 6.67
N TRP A 200 -22.59 8.10 6.19
CA TRP A 200 -22.21 8.19 4.78
C TRP A 200 -21.13 7.18 4.37
N LYS A 201 -20.57 6.42 5.32
CA LYS A 201 -19.64 5.33 5.03
C LYS A 201 -20.22 4.31 4.04
N ALA A 202 -21.51 3.99 4.17
CA ALA A 202 -22.19 3.07 3.27
C ALA A 202 -22.23 3.60 1.84
N ALA A 203 -22.42 4.92 1.66
CA ALA A 203 -22.31 5.54 0.35
C ALA A 203 -20.92 5.34 -0.20
N LEU A 204 -19.86 5.78 0.51
CA LEU A 204 -18.47 5.63 0.05
C LEU A 204 -18.12 4.23 -0.45
N LEU A 205 -18.55 3.18 0.26
CA LEU A 205 -18.32 1.79 -0.17
C LEU A 205 -18.92 1.48 -1.54
N TRP A 206 -20.15 1.92 -1.83
CA TRP A 206 -20.78 1.68 -3.12
C TRP A 206 -20.09 2.42 -4.28
N GLY A 207 -19.55 3.61 -4.06
CA GLY A 207 -18.92 4.38 -5.14
C GLY A 207 -17.49 4.00 -5.34
N ALA A 208 -16.81 3.59 -4.27
CA ALA A 208 -15.54 2.90 -4.39
C ALA A 208 -15.71 1.61 -5.20
N LEU A 209 -16.83 0.89 -5.02
CA LEU A 209 -17.15 -0.29 -5.83
C LEU A 209 -17.37 0.04 -7.31
N VAL A 210 -18.05 1.15 -7.61
CA VAL A 210 -18.21 1.65 -9.00
C VAL A 210 -16.84 1.92 -9.63
N ASN A 211 -15.97 2.64 -8.93
CA ASN A 211 -14.63 2.96 -9.43
C ASN A 211 -13.76 1.70 -9.59
N ALA A 212 -13.81 0.77 -8.64
CA ALA A 212 -13.08 -0.49 -8.67
C ALA A 212 -13.53 -1.39 -9.83
N ALA A 213 -14.84 -1.51 -10.05
CA ALA A 213 -15.39 -2.27 -11.18
C ALA A 213 -15.02 -1.63 -12.52
N GLN A 214 -15.09 -0.29 -12.62
CA GLN A 214 -14.70 0.44 -13.82
C GLN A 214 -13.22 0.20 -14.18
N ALA A 215 -12.33 0.19 -13.20
CA ALA A 215 -10.91 -0.08 -13.42
C ALA A 215 -10.68 -1.50 -14.00
N LEU A 216 -11.41 -2.50 -13.51
CA LEU A 216 -11.34 -3.85 -14.06
C LEU A 216 -11.90 -3.95 -15.48
N VAL A 217 -12.98 -3.23 -15.81
CA VAL A 217 -13.49 -3.15 -17.18
C VAL A 217 -12.39 -2.65 -18.12
N TYR A 218 -11.69 -1.58 -17.76
CA TYR A 218 -10.58 -1.04 -18.56
C TYR A 218 -9.38 -1.99 -18.68
N ASN A 219 -9.09 -2.78 -17.66
CA ASN A 219 -8.02 -3.77 -17.72
C ASN A 219 -8.37 -4.93 -18.67
N TRP A 220 -9.59 -5.45 -18.56
CA TRP A 220 -9.99 -6.63 -19.33
C TRP A 220 -10.41 -6.35 -20.77
N ILE A 221 -10.85 -5.12 -21.10
CA ILE A 221 -11.27 -4.78 -22.47
C ILE A 221 -10.15 -4.95 -23.50
N ALA A 222 -8.89 -4.70 -23.09
CA ALA A 222 -7.73 -4.88 -23.96
C ALA A 222 -7.41 -6.36 -24.23
N ASN A 223 -7.91 -7.26 -23.39
CA ASN A 223 -7.65 -8.71 -23.44
C ASN A 223 -8.85 -9.50 -23.97
N GLU A 224 -9.82 -8.84 -24.58
CA GLU A 224 -10.97 -9.48 -25.20
C GLU A 224 -10.57 -10.10 -26.54
N PHE A 225 -11.15 -11.27 -26.83
CA PHE A 225 -10.82 -12.05 -28.01
C PHE A 225 -12.07 -12.69 -28.57
N ASP A 226 -12.31 -12.45 -29.86
CA ASP A 226 -13.34 -13.11 -30.65
C ASP A 226 -12.69 -13.86 -31.81
N TYR A 227 -12.97 -15.16 -31.88
CA TYR A 227 -12.54 -16.00 -32.98
C TYR A 227 -13.68 -16.87 -33.47
N SER A 228 -13.84 -16.95 -34.79
CA SER A 228 -14.84 -17.78 -35.45
C SER A 228 -14.21 -18.51 -36.62
N ILE A 229 -14.26 -19.84 -36.60
CA ILE A 229 -13.85 -20.69 -37.73
C ILE A 229 -14.90 -21.78 -37.97
N GLY A 230 -15.34 -21.91 -39.21
CA GLY A 230 -16.22 -23.01 -39.63
C GLY A 230 -17.56 -23.13 -38.89
N GLY A 231 -18.10 -22.03 -38.34
CA GLY A 231 -19.36 -22.03 -37.61
C GLY A 231 -19.25 -22.30 -36.10
N ILE A 232 -18.02 -22.46 -35.57
CA ILE A 232 -17.76 -22.50 -34.13
C ILE A 232 -17.08 -21.18 -33.74
N SER A 233 -17.72 -20.45 -32.82
CA SER A 233 -17.21 -19.20 -32.27
C SER A 233 -16.75 -19.38 -30.82
N LEU A 234 -15.58 -18.84 -30.49
CA LEU A 234 -15.09 -18.68 -29.13
C LEU A 234 -14.96 -17.17 -28.87
N SER A 235 -15.73 -16.67 -27.91
CA SER A 235 -15.65 -15.30 -27.41
C SER A 235 -15.24 -15.29 -25.94
N ILE A 236 -14.30 -14.42 -25.59
CA ILE A 236 -13.92 -14.15 -24.21
C ILE A 236 -14.26 -12.69 -23.91
N GLU A 237 -15.42 -12.48 -23.31
CA GLU A 237 -15.92 -11.16 -22.92
C GLU A 237 -15.98 -11.06 -21.39
N LYS A 238 -14.82 -10.77 -20.78
CA LYS A 238 -14.73 -10.62 -19.32
C LYS A 238 -15.16 -9.23 -18.87
N SER A 239 -14.95 -8.19 -19.68
CA SER A 239 -15.26 -6.81 -19.29
C SER A 239 -16.77 -6.62 -19.07
N GLY A 240 -17.62 -7.26 -19.89
CA GLY A 240 -19.08 -7.19 -19.76
C GLY A 240 -19.63 -7.68 -18.41
N LYS A 241 -18.93 -8.61 -17.73
CA LYS A 241 -19.32 -9.05 -16.38
C LYS A 241 -19.02 -8.00 -15.31
N TYR A 242 -17.87 -7.33 -15.41
CA TYR A 242 -17.53 -6.23 -14.51
C TYR A 242 -18.38 -4.98 -14.79
N GLU A 243 -18.77 -4.74 -16.04
CA GLU A 243 -19.70 -3.66 -16.39
C GLU A 243 -21.09 -3.90 -15.76
N GLY A 244 -21.60 -5.15 -15.78
CA GLY A 244 -22.85 -5.48 -15.08
C GLY A 244 -22.77 -5.31 -13.56
N MET A 245 -21.61 -5.61 -12.96
CA MET A 245 -21.37 -5.34 -11.54
C MET A 245 -21.34 -3.83 -11.24
N LYS A 246 -20.67 -3.05 -12.10
CA LYS A 246 -20.60 -1.60 -12.01
C LYS A 246 -22.00 -0.98 -12.09
N GLN A 247 -22.82 -1.36 -13.05
CA GLN A 247 -24.19 -0.83 -13.21
C GLN A 247 -25.04 -1.06 -11.96
N ASN A 248 -24.95 -2.26 -11.35
CA ASN A 248 -25.65 -2.54 -10.08
C ASN A 248 -25.15 -1.64 -8.94
N ALA A 249 -23.82 -1.43 -8.85
CA ALA A 249 -23.25 -0.54 -7.85
C ALA A 249 -23.65 0.93 -8.07
N GLU A 250 -23.71 1.39 -9.32
CA GLU A 250 -24.20 2.73 -9.69
C GLU A 250 -25.66 2.92 -9.27
N ASP A 251 -26.54 1.95 -9.52
CA ASP A 251 -27.94 2.00 -9.10
C ASP A 251 -28.11 2.14 -7.58
N GLN A 252 -27.24 1.48 -6.79
CA GLN A 252 -27.26 1.61 -5.33
C GLN A 252 -26.69 2.95 -4.88
N TRP A 253 -25.60 3.40 -5.50
CA TRP A 253 -25.01 4.70 -5.21
C TRP A 253 -25.98 5.84 -5.51
N ASP A 254 -26.68 5.79 -6.64
CA ASP A 254 -27.63 6.83 -7.05
C ASP A 254 -28.83 6.94 -6.10
N LYS A 255 -29.33 5.82 -5.57
CA LYS A 255 -30.36 5.86 -4.51
C LYS A 255 -29.87 6.58 -3.27
N LEU A 256 -28.58 6.44 -2.93
CA LEU A 256 -27.99 7.12 -1.79
C LEU A 256 -27.74 8.61 -2.07
N THR A 257 -27.32 8.98 -3.28
CA THR A 257 -27.17 10.40 -3.66
C THR A 257 -28.53 11.10 -3.73
N GLU A 258 -29.57 10.43 -4.20
CA GLU A 258 -30.94 10.92 -4.11
C GLU A 258 -31.36 11.14 -2.65
N ALA A 259 -31.13 10.14 -1.79
CA ALA A 259 -31.43 10.27 -0.36
C ALA A 259 -30.66 11.43 0.28
N LYS A 260 -29.39 11.67 -0.13
CA LYS A 260 -28.60 12.83 0.27
C LYS A 260 -29.28 14.13 -0.15
N SER A 261 -29.71 14.26 -1.41
CA SER A 261 -30.35 15.49 -1.91
C SER A 261 -31.67 15.81 -1.19
N ARG A 262 -32.44 14.80 -0.77
CA ARG A 262 -33.69 14.97 -0.01
C ARG A 262 -33.49 15.56 1.40
N THR A 263 -32.25 15.57 1.90
CA THR A 263 -31.94 16.25 3.17
C THR A 263 -31.94 17.77 3.05
N VAL A 264 -31.97 18.32 1.83
CA VAL A 264 -32.07 19.76 1.60
C VAL A 264 -33.54 20.17 1.56
N HIS A 265 -33.93 21.09 2.44
CA HIS A 265 -35.26 21.69 2.40
C HIS A 265 -35.37 22.64 1.20
N TYR A 266 -36.02 22.19 0.12
CA TYR A 266 -36.36 23.08 -1.00
C TYR A 266 -37.58 23.95 -0.62
N MET A 267 -37.34 25.22 -0.26
CA MET A 267 -38.43 26.20 -0.23
C MET A 267 -38.81 26.57 -1.67
N ARG A 268 -39.82 25.89 -2.22
CA ARG A 268 -40.42 26.29 -3.50
C ARG A 268 -41.19 27.58 -3.27
N GLY A 269 -40.55 28.73 -3.54
CA GLY A 269 -41.22 30.02 -3.50
C GLY A 269 -42.46 29.98 -4.39
N LEU A 270 -43.64 30.20 -3.80
CA LEU A 270 -44.84 30.53 -4.58
C LEU A 270 -44.50 31.75 -5.43
N ALA A 271 -44.46 31.58 -6.75
CA ALA A 271 -44.21 32.66 -7.68
C ALA A 271 -45.26 33.75 -7.45
N GLN A 272 -44.87 34.84 -6.78
CA GLN A 272 -45.73 36.00 -6.68
C GLN A 272 -45.90 36.56 -8.09
N PRO A 273 -47.14 36.70 -8.60
CA PRO A 273 -47.36 37.24 -9.92
C PRO A 273 -46.79 38.66 -9.98
N ARG A 274 -45.82 38.86 -10.88
CA ARG A 274 -45.07 40.12 -11.08
C ARG A 274 -45.98 41.30 -11.48
N PHE A 275 -47.23 41.03 -11.85
CA PHE A 275 -48.27 42.01 -12.15
C PHE A 275 -49.60 41.62 -11.49
N GLY A 276 -49.65 41.66 -10.16
CA GLY A 276 -50.91 41.67 -9.42
C GLY A 276 -51.63 43.02 -9.58
N ARG A 277 -52.32 43.23 -10.71
CA ARG A 277 -53.32 44.30 -10.82
C ARG A 277 -54.59 43.80 -10.13
N GLY A 278 -54.72 44.05 -8.83
CA GLY A 278 -55.92 43.65 -8.09
C GLY A 278 -55.85 43.92 -6.60
N VAL A 279 -56.37 45.09 -6.19
CA VAL A 279 -57.02 45.40 -4.91
C VAL A 279 -56.35 44.82 -3.65
N ARG A 280 -55.67 45.71 -2.89
CA ARG A 280 -55.36 45.47 -1.47
C ARG A 280 -56.67 45.36 -0.68
N SER A 281 -57.26 44.19 -0.71
CA SER A 281 -58.27 43.73 0.25
C SER A 281 -57.51 43.16 1.44
N ALA A 282 -57.78 43.66 2.65
CA ALA A 282 -57.22 43.14 3.90
C ALA A 282 -57.69 41.71 4.24
N PHE A 283 -58.59 41.15 3.43
CA PHE A 283 -59.03 39.77 3.50
C PHE A 283 -58.55 39.05 2.24
N GLY A 284 -57.85 37.93 2.43
CA GLY A 284 -57.07 37.18 1.44
C GLY A 284 -57.78 36.79 0.13
N PRO A 285 -57.11 36.02 -0.75
CA PRO A 285 -57.42 35.91 -2.18
C PRO A 285 -58.67 35.08 -2.54
N TYR A 286 -59.64 34.95 -1.64
CA TYR A 286 -60.88 34.19 -1.83
C TYR A 286 -62.12 35.01 -1.44
N VAL A 287 -62.33 36.14 -2.11
CA VAL A 287 -63.67 36.76 -2.21
C VAL A 287 -64.15 36.61 -3.65
N GLY A 288 -64.94 35.56 -3.86
CA GLY A 288 -65.58 35.26 -5.14
C GLY A 288 -66.48 36.40 -5.62
N ARG A 289 -66.82 36.36 -6.91
CA ARG A 289 -67.73 37.28 -7.58
C ARG A 289 -69.06 37.39 -6.80
N GLY A 290 -69.18 38.47 -6.03
CA GLY A 290 -70.37 38.78 -5.25
C GLY A 290 -70.37 40.26 -4.92
N VAL A 291 -71.27 40.99 -5.57
CA VAL A 291 -71.49 42.43 -5.41
C VAL A 291 -71.74 42.77 -3.95
N LEU A 292 -70.86 43.56 -3.33
CA LEU A 292 -71.17 44.28 -2.10
C LEU A 292 -71.28 45.77 -2.46
N SER A 293 -72.50 46.18 -2.82
CA SER A 293 -72.88 47.59 -2.88
C SER A 293 -73.18 48.09 -1.46
N PRO A 294 -72.82 49.34 -1.10
CA PRO A 294 -73.01 49.85 0.25
C PRO A 294 -74.45 50.35 0.44
N ARG A 295 -75.37 49.45 0.81
CA ARG A 295 -76.68 49.81 1.38
C ARG A 295 -77.16 48.76 2.40
N SER A 296 -76.77 48.94 3.65
CA SER A 296 -77.61 48.76 4.86
C SER A 296 -76.72 48.67 6.11
N PHE A 297 -76.58 49.79 6.80
CA PHE A 297 -76.45 49.81 8.25
C PHE A 297 -77.63 50.65 8.75
N VAL A 298 -78.71 49.95 9.06
CA VAL A 298 -79.71 50.32 10.09
C VAL A 298 -79.78 49.12 11.01
#